data_AF-A0A326RKL1-F1
#
_entry.id   AF-A0A326RKL1-F1
#
_cell.length_a   1.000
_cell.length_b   1.000
_cell.length_c   1.000
_cell.angle_alpha   90.00
_cell.angle_beta   90.00
_cell.angle_gamma   90.00
#
_symmetry.space_group_name_H-M   'P 1'
#
loop_
_entity.id
_entity.type
_entity.pdbx_description
1 polymer ?
#
loop_
_entity_poly.entity_id
_entity_poly.type
_entity_poly.pdbx_seq_one_letter_code
_entity_poly.pdbx_strand_id
1 'polypeptide(L)'
;MKLKFLKTILLLLIATGLRAQNIVGEVEYRYKIFYDKIYSSLPHLTQQERDRIQLTWNNPEGYSTRMKLQFWPEKSIYTYGEPYEVRSYSWQVEDYFIENNLQDQTFLKYMDQMGKTYVVRGNLNPPKWRVMNEIRDILGHMCMKAVSEDPVKGQKITAWFASDIPVPIGPEEQFGLPGLILAYDINDGMLIVEAEKITFGEPEKIITLPKKMKGKEVSGNEYQDLVKKFIQTSIESKQAWMWGLRY
;
A
#
# COMPACT_ATOMS: atom_id res chain seq x y z
N MET A 1 -15.71 -26.29 50.36
CA MET A 1 -16.52 -26.26 49.11
C MET A 1 -16.62 -24.87 48.45
N LYS A 2 -16.49 -23.76 49.19
CA LYS A 2 -16.65 -22.39 48.64
C LYS A 2 -15.47 -21.85 47.78
N LEU A 3 -14.27 -22.41 47.91
CA LEU A 3 -13.07 -21.91 47.20
C LEU A 3 -12.96 -22.38 45.73
N LYS A 4 -13.55 -23.52 45.37
CA LYS A 4 -13.61 -24.01 43.98
C LYS A 4 -14.61 -23.21 43.12
N PHE A 5 -15.68 -22.72 43.74
CA PHE A 5 -16.70 -21.92 43.07
C PHE A 5 -16.16 -20.55 42.63
N LEU A 6 -15.28 -19.94 43.45
CA LEU A 6 -14.67 -18.63 43.15
C LEU A 6 -13.70 -18.68 41.96
N LYS A 7 -12.91 -19.77 41.82
CA LYS A 7 -12.02 -19.96 40.66
C LYS A 7 -12.78 -20.16 39.35
N THR A 8 -13.98 -20.74 39.42
CA THR A 8 -14.82 -21.00 38.24
C THR A 8 -15.47 -19.71 37.73
N ILE A 9 -15.85 -18.81 38.64
CA ILE A 9 -16.40 -17.47 38.30
C ILE A 9 -15.31 -16.56 37.72
N LEU A 10 -14.07 -16.65 38.23
CA LEU A 10 -12.94 -15.88 37.67
C LEU A 10 -12.55 -16.36 36.26
N LEU A 11 -12.68 -17.66 35.96
CA LEU A 11 -12.45 -18.20 34.61
C LEU A 11 -13.55 -17.80 33.62
N LEU A 12 -14.80 -17.64 34.08
CA LEU A 12 -15.92 -17.24 33.23
C LEU A 12 -15.89 -15.74 32.85
N LEU A 13 -15.36 -14.89 33.73
CA LEU A 13 -15.21 -13.44 33.48
C LEU A 13 -14.11 -13.10 32.45
N ILE A 14 -13.16 -14.01 32.21
CA ILE A 14 -12.13 -13.84 31.19
C ILE A 14 -12.69 -14.18 29.79
N ALA A 15 -13.74 -14.99 29.70
CA ALA A 15 -14.32 -15.43 28.42
C ALA A 15 -15.26 -14.40 27.77
N THR A 16 -15.76 -13.40 28.50
CA THR A 16 -16.74 -12.43 27.99
C THR A 16 -16.12 -11.11 27.51
N GLY A 17 -14.79 -10.95 27.58
CA GLY A 17 -14.08 -9.72 27.23
C GLY A 17 -13.56 -9.63 25.79
N LEU A 18 -13.57 -10.72 25.02
CA LEU A 18 -13.14 -10.71 23.62
C LEU A 18 -14.32 -10.39 22.70
N ARG A 19 -14.95 -9.23 22.88
CA ARG A 19 -15.52 -8.57 21.71
C ARG A 19 -14.31 -8.02 20.97
N ALA A 20 -13.91 -8.69 19.89
CA ALA A 20 -13.07 -8.06 18.89
C ALA A 20 -13.70 -6.68 18.64
N GLN A 21 -12.98 -5.62 19.01
CA GLN A 21 -13.40 -4.29 18.63
C GLN A 21 -13.36 -4.31 17.11
N ASN A 22 -14.53 -4.28 16.48
CA ASN A 22 -14.63 -4.19 15.04
C ASN A 22 -14.16 -2.79 14.67
N ILE A 23 -12.84 -2.62 14.53
CA ILE A 23 -12.24 -1.34 14.18
C ILE A 23 -12.60 -1.08 12.73
N VAL A 24 -13.39 -0.03 12.53
CA VAL A 24 -13.73 0.51 11.23
C VAL A 24 -13.15 1.91 11.15
N GLY A 25 -12.64 2.28 9.98
CA GLY A 25 -12.14 3.62 9.77
C GLY A 25 -11.65 3.85 8.36
N GLU A 26 -11.16 5.06 8.15
CA GLU A 26 -10.48 5.45 6.94
C GLU A 26 -9.18 6.20 7.22
N VAL A 27 -8.21 6.02 6.33
CA VAL A 27 -6.93 6.73 6.35
C VAL A 27 -6.71 7.42 5.02
N GLU A 28 -6.34 8.69 5.09
CA GLU A 28 -5.86 9.45 3.94
C GLU A 28 -4.34 9.45 3.96
N TYR A 29 -3.75 9.03 2.85
CA TYR A 29 -2.30 8.97 2.67
C TYR A 29 -1.84 10.00 1.64
N ARG A 30 -0.68 10.57 1.89
CA ARG A 30 0.10 11.33 0.92
C ARG A 30 1.06 10.38 0.22
N TYR A 31 0.82 10.11 -1.06
CA TYR A 31 1.71 9.35 -1.93
C TYR A 31 2.66 10.33 -2.64
N LYS A 32 3.97 10.26 -2.35
CA LYS A 32 5.02 11.16 -2.84
C LYS A 32 6.08 10.42 -3.63
N ILE A 33 6.14 10.65 -4.93
CA ILE A 33 7.14 10.05 -5.82
C ILE A 33 8.22 11.06 -6.24
N PHE A 34 9.48 10.63 -6.22
CA PHE A 34 10.65 11.43 -6.58
C PHE A 34 11.31 10.85 -7.83
N TYR A 35 10.85 11.32 -9.00
CA TYR A 35 11.33 10.79 -10.28
C TYR A 35 12.83 11.02 -10.47
N ASP A 36 13.39 12.14 -10.02
CA ASP A 36 14.82 12.44 -10.08
C ASP A 36 15.68 11.35 -9.42
N LYS A 37 15.26 10.86 -8.24
CA LYS A 37 15.93 9.76 -7.53
C LYS A 37 15.76 8.43 -8.26
N ILE A 38 14.55 8.15 -8.74
CA ILE A 38 14.26 6.92 -9.51
C ILE A 38 15.13 6.87 -10.76
N TYR A 39 15.17 7.93 -11.54
CA TYR A 39 15.98 8.02 -12.74
C TYR A 39 17.47 7.86 -12.42
N SER A 40 17.96 8.53 -11.38
CA SER A 40 19.37 8.44 -10.99
C SER A 40 19.80 7.02 -10.58
N SER A 41 18.85 6.17 -10.19
CA SER A 41 19.10 4.76 -9.84
C SER A 41 19.17 3.80 -11.03
N LEU A 42 18.83 4.25 -12.25
CA LEU A 42 18.83 3.37 -13.42
C LEU A 42 20.27 2.94 -13.80
N PRO A 43 20.53 1.64 -13.98
CA PRO A 43 21.88 1.10 -14.10
C PRO A 43 22.63 1.48 -15.39
N HIS A 44 21.92 1.97 -16.41
CA HIS A 44 22.48 2.19 -17.75
C HIS A 44 22.80 3.66 -18.06
N LEU A 45 22.56 4.58 -17.12
CA LEU A 45 22.81 5.99 -17.34
C LEU A 45 24.28 6.34 -17.09
N THR A 46 24.82 7.21 -17.95
CA THR A 46 26.09 7.89 -17.70
C THR A 46 25.92 8.98 -16.66
N GLN A 47 27.03 9.48 -16.10
CA GLN A 47 26.97 10.58 -15.13
C GLN A 47 26.37 11.86 -15.73
N GLN A 48 26.71 12.19 -16.98
CA GLN A 48 26.17 13.38 -17.66
C GLN A 48 24.65 13.27 -17.89
N GLU A 49 24.15 12.08 -18.20
CA GLU A 49 22.70 11.86 -18.34
C GLU A 49 21.99 11.98 -16.99
N ARG A 50 22.58 11.47 -15.91
CA ARG A 50 22.07 11.67 -14.55
C ARG A 50 21.98 13.15 -14.20
N ASP A 51 23.07 13.90 -14.44
CA ASP A 51 23.11 15.34 -14.14
C ASP A 51 22.06 16.11 -14.97
N ARG A 52 21.89 15.77 -16.25
CA ARG A 52 20.84 16.37 -17.11
C ARG A 52 19.43 16.03 -16.61
N ILE A 53 19.18 14.79 -16.21
CA ILE A 53 17.89 14.37 -15.68
C ILE A 53 17.60 15.10 -14.38
N GLN A 54 18.58 15.21 -13.49
CA GLN A 54 18.45 15.99 -12.27
C GLN A 54 18.09 17.45 -12.61
N LEU A 55 18.78 18.11 -13.54
CA LEU A 55 18.41 19.47 -13.95
C LEU A 55 17.00 19.60 -14.55
N THR A 56 16.49 18.55 -15.21
CA THR A 56 15.20 18.57 -15.90
C THR A 56 14.03 18.22 -14.97
N TRP A 57 14.25 17.31 -14.03
CA TRP A 57 13.22 16.66 -13.21
C TRP A 57 13.41 16.89 -11.70
N ASN A 58 14.38 17.71 -11.29
CA ASN A 58 14.57 18.06 -9.89
C ASN A 58 13.30 18.74 -9.37
N ASN A 59 12.54 17.97 -8.61
CA ASN A 59 11.42 18.45 -7.84
C ASN A 59 11.66 18.02 -6.38
N PRO A 60 12.27 18.88 -5.55
CA PRO A 60 12.61 18.54 -4.18
C PRO A 60 11.37 18.26 -3.32
N GLU A 61 10.19 18.73 -3.71
CA GLU A 61 8.92 18.45 -3.03
C GLU A 61 8.30 17.09 -3.42
N GLY A 62 8.77 16.50 -4.52
CA GLY A 62 8.19 15.31 -5.14
C GLY A 62 6.82 15.58 -5.75
N TYR A 63 6.27 14.57 -6.42
CA TYR A 63 4.91 14.61 -6.96
C TYR A 63 3.98 13.94 -5.97
N SER A 64 3.05 14.72 -5.43
CA SER A 64 2.12 14.26 -4.39
C SER A 64 0.75 13.92 -4.98
N THR A 65 0.21 12.78 -4.59
CA THR A 65 -1.17 12.38 -4.85
C THR A 65 -1.80 11.92 -3.56
N ARG A 66 -3.07 12.26 -3.34
CA ARG A 66 -3.79 11.77 -2.16
C ARG A 66 -4.34 10.38 -2.47
N MET A 67 -4.16 9.47 -1.54
CA MET A 67 -4.71 8.12 -1.58
C MET A 67 -5.64 7.93 -0.37
N LYS A 68 -6.60 7.03 -0.48
CA LYS A 68 -7.57 6.73 0.56
C LYS A 68 -7.66 5.23 0.78
N LEU A 69 -7.58 4.82 2.04
CA LEU A 69 -7.81 3.46 2.51
C LEU A 69 -9.02 3.45 3.41
N GLN A 70 -10.03 2.66 3.10
CA GLN A 70 -11.13 2.35 4.01
C GLN A 70 -10.98 0.90 4.48
N PHE A 71 -11.14 0.68 5.78
CA PHE A 71 -10.95 -0.64 6.38
C PHE A 71 -12.11 -0.99 7.32
N TRP A 72 -12.49 -2.26 7.25
CA TRP A 72 -13.46 -2.93 8.10
C TRP A 72 -12.83 -4.24 8.60
N PRO A 73 -13.42 -4.93 9.58
CA PRO A 73 -12.90 -6.22 10.07
C PRO A 73 -12.74 -7.28 8.97
N GLU A 74 -13.59 -7.24 7.95
CA GLU A 74 -13.69 -8.28 6.92
C GLU A 74 -12.97 -7.91 5.63
N LYS A 75 -12.74 -6.62 5.39
CA LYS A 75 -12.23 -6.13 4.10
C LYS A 75 -11.56 -4.76 4.20
N SER A 76 -10.77 -4.43 3.18
CA SER A 76 -10.25 -3.08 2.97
C SER A 76 -10.36 -2.69 1.51
N ILE A 77 -10.53 -1.40 1.25
CA ILE A 77 -10.52 -0.83 -0.10
C ILE A 77 -9.55 0.34 -0.13
N TYR A 78 -8.60 0.31 -1.06
CA TYR A 78 -7.61 1.35 -1.30
C TYR A 78 -7.76 1.94 -2.69
N THR A 79 -7.80 3.27 -2.81
CA THR A 79 -8.01 3.98 -4.09
C THR A 79 -7.45 5.41 -4.03
N TYR A 80 -7.60 6.18 -5.11
CA TYR A 80 -7.27 7.60 -5.13
C TYR A 80 -8.21 8.41 -4.22
N GLY A 81 -7.63 9.32 -3.45
CA GLY A 81 -8.35 10.34 -2.69
C GLY A 81 -8.60 11.60 -3.53
N GLU A 82 -9.18 12.61 -2.91
CA GLU A 82 -9.37 13.91 -3.56
C GLU A 82 -8.01 14.59 -3.82
N PRO A 83 -7.72 15.02 -5.07
CA PRO A 83 -6.43 15.58 -5.42
C PRO A 83 -6.17 16.90 -4.66
N TYR A 84 -4.90 17.18 -4.35
CA TYR A 84 -4.50 18.44 -3.70
C TYR A 84 -4.76 19.66 -4.59
N GLU A 85 -4.65 19.49 -5.90
CA GLU A 85 -4.91 20.54 -6.90
C GLU A 85 -5.93 20.04 -7.92
N VAL A 86 -7.03 20.80 -8.09
CA VAL A 86 -8.00 20.56 -9.16
C VAL A 86 -7.39 21.06 -10.47
N ARG A 87 -6.74 20.16 -11.23
CA ARG A 87 -6.26 20.51 -12.57
C ARG A 87 -7.45 20.59 -13.52
N SER A 88 -7.57 21.73 -14.23
CA SER A 88 -8.65 22.02 -15.20
C SER A 88 -8.73 20.99 -16.34
N TYR A 89 -7.63 20.28 -16.61
CA TYR A 89 -7.65 19.06 -17.40
C TYR A 89 -8.02 17.89 -16.50
N SER A 90 -9.24 17.39 -16.72
CA SER A 90 -9.68 16.03 -16.40
C SER A 90 -8.73 15.02 -17.07
N TRP A 91 -7.52 14.88 -16.55
CA TRP A 91 -6.86 13.59 -16.59
C TRP A 91 -7.82 12.67 -15.87
N GLN A 92 -8.42 11.74 -16.62
CA GLN A 92 -9.27 10.71 -16.05
C GLN A 92 -8.47 10.16 -14.87
N VAL A 93 -8.99 10.33 -13.65
CA VAL A 93 -8.41 9.66 -12.48
C VAL A 93 -8.43 8.21 -12.89
N GLU A 94 -7.26 7.65 -13.21
CA GLU A 94 -7.16 6.27 -13.63
C GLU A 94 -7.90 5.45 -12.60
N ASP A 95 -8.84 4.62 -13.06
CA ASP A 95 -9.59 3.75 -12.18
C ASP A 95 -8.55 2.83 -11.52
N TYR A 96 -8.20 3.13 -10.28
CA TYR A 96 -7.26 2.38 -9.46
C TYR A 96 -7.95 2.00 -8.18
N PHE A 97 -8.06 0.70 -7.93
CA PHE A 97 -8.49 0.21 -6.64
C PHE A 97 -7.88 -1.12 -6.31
N ILE A 98 -7.67 -1.34 -5.01
CA ILE A 98 -7.31 -2.61 -4.43
C ILE A 98 -8.34 -2.91 -3.35
N GLU A 99 -9.06 -4.02 -3.51
CA GLU A 99 -9.89 -4.60 -2.47
C GLU A 99 -9.19 -5.83 -1.91
N ASN A 100 -9.06 -5.90 -0.59
CA ASN A 100 -8.59 -7.09 0.10
C ASN A 100 -9.76 -7.64 0.92
N ASN A 101 -10.09 -8.91 0.72
CA ASN A 101 -11.04 -9.65 1.52
C ASN A 101 -10.26 -10.50 2.54
N LEU A 102 -10.35 -10.11 3.80
CA LEU A 102 -9.60 -10.71 4.91
C LEU A 102 -10.22 -12.03 5.37
N GLN A 103 -11.52 -12.25 5.12
CA GLN A 103 -12.19 -13.52 5.44
C GLN A 103 -11.75 -14.63 4.49
N ASP A 104 -11.82 -14.36 3.18
CA ASP A 104 -11.49 -15.34 2.15
C ASP A 104 -9.99 -15.39 1.82
N GLN A 105 -9.19 -14.48 2.41
CA GLN A 105 -7.78 -14.30 2.11
C GLN A 105 -7.53 -14.09 0.61
N THR A 106 -8.35 -13.24 -0.01
CA THR A 106 -8.28 -12.91 -1.45
C THR A 106 -8.14 -11.42 -1.69
N PHE A 107 -7.65 -11.06 -2.87
CA PHE A 107 -7.60 -9.67 -3.31
C PHE A 107 -8.17 -9.51 -4.72
N LEU A 108 -8.59 -8.29 -5.00
CA LEU A 108 -8.98 -7.79 -6.30
C LEU A 108 -8.25 -6.47 -6.55
N LYS A 109 -7.48 -6.41 -7.63
CA LYS A 109 -6.84 -5.16 -8.10
C LYS A 109 -7.43 -4.78 -9.45
N TYR A 110 -7.65 -3.50 -9.65
CA TYR A 110 -8.00 -2.93 -10.94
C TYR A 110 -7.12 -1.71 -11.15
N MET A 111 -6.37 -1.71 -12.25
CA MET A 111 -5.31 -0.74 -12.49
C MET A 111 -4.90 -0.72 -13.95
N ASP A 112 -4.55 0.47 -14.42
CA ASP A 112 -3.94 0.69 -15.73
C ASP A 112 -2.42 0.59 -15.61
N GLN A 113 -1.84 -0.38 -16.31
CA GLN A 113 -0.42 -0.71 -16.25
C GLN A 113 0.03 -1.23 -17.63
N MET A 114 1.28 -1.00 -18.02
CA MET A 114 1.86 -1.51 -19.27
C MET A 114 0.99 -1.17 -20.49
N GLY A 115 0.30 -0.02 -20.46
CA GLY A 115 -0.62 0.45 -21.49
C GLY A 115 -1.94 -0.32 -21.60
N LYS A 116 -2.34 -1.10 -20.59
CA LYS A 116 -3.59 -1.87 -20.55
C LYS A 116 -4.23 -1.84 -19.17
N THR A 117 -5.55 -1.90 -19.13
CA THR A 117 -6.31 -2.13 -17.89
C THR A 117 -6.27 -3.60 -17.51
N TYR A 118 -5.90 -3.90 -16.28
CA TYR A 118 -5.90 -5.24 -15.72
C TYR A 118 -6.92 -5.37 -14.60
N VAL A 119 -7.56 -6.53 -14.54
CA VAL A 119 -8.36 -6.94 -13.39
C VAL A 119 -7.71 -8.18 -12.79
N VAL A 120 -6.98 -7.99 -11.69
CA VAL A 120 -6.15 -9.03 -11.09
C VAL A 120 -6.86 -9.63 -9.88
N ARG A 121 -6.99 -10.95 -9.84
CA ARG A 121 -7.52 -11.69 -8.69
C ARG A 121 -6.51 -12.71 -8.18
N GLY A 122 -6.46 -12.89 -6.88
CA GLY A 122 -5.59 -13.90 -6.29
C GLY A 122 -5.76 -14.01 -4.79
N ASN A 123 -4.86 -14.76 -4.18
CA ASN A 123 -4.79 -14.95 -2.74
C ASN A 123 -3.86 -13.91 -2.10
N LEU A 124 -4.20 -13.47 -0.90
CA LEU A 124 -3.36 -12.60 -0.09
C LEU A 124 -2.13 -13.37 0.36
N ASN A 125 -0.97 -12.99 -0.21
CA ASN A 125 0.33 -13.48 0.22
C ASN A 125 1.09 -12.29 0.81
N PRO A 126 1.21 -12.18 2.14
CA PRO A 126 1.86 -11.04 2.75
C PRO A 126 3.36 -11.00 2.40
N PRO A 127 3.94 -9.79 2.21
CA PRO A 127 5.38 -9.65 2.08
C PRO A 127 6.12 -10.27 3.27
N LYS A 128 7.35 -10.74 3.03
CA LYS A 128 8.18 -11.34 4.08
C LYS A 128 8.83 -10.25 4.92
N TRP A 129 8.08 -9.75 5.90
CA TRP A 129 8.52 -8.70 6.78
C TRP A 129 9.55 -9.17 7.82
N ARG A 130 10.57 -8.33 8.03
CA ARG A 130 11.46 -8.39 9.19
C ARG A 130 11.24 -7.14 10.04
N VAL A 131 10.69 -7.34 11.24
CA VAL A 131 10.48 -6.26 12.21
C VAL A 131 11.83 -5.82 12.79
N MET A 132 12.00 -4.51 12.92
CA MET A 132 13.21 -3.86 13.41
C MET A 132 12.91 -3.14 14.74
N ASN A 133 13.95 -2.76 15.48
CA ASN A 133 13.82 -2.13 16.81
C ASN A 133 13.65 -0.61 16.78
N GLU A 134 13.47 -0.03 15.59
CA GLU A 134 13.27 1.40 15.43
C GLU A 134 11.79 1.74 15.59
N ILE A 135 11.52 2.83 16.32
CA ILE A 135 10.17 3.32 16.58
C ILE A 135 10.08 4.78 16.14
N ARG A 136 8.93 5.17 15.60
CA ARG A 136 8.62 6.52 15.16
C ARG A 136 7.18 6.87 15.53
N ASP A 137 6.94 8.10 15.99
CA ASP A 137 5.58 8.63 16.14
C ASP A 137 5.02 9.08 14.78
N ILE A 138 3.82 8.62 14.44
CA ILE A 138 3.06 9.06 13.26
C ILE A 138 1.63 9.33 13.70
N LEU A 139 1.19 10.59 13.61
CA LEU A 139 -0.16 11.02 14.03
C LEU A 139 -0.50 10.64 15.49
N GLY A 140 0.49 10.60 16.39
CA GLY A 140 0.32 10.20 17.79
C GLY A 140 0.34 8.69 18.04
N HIS A 141 0.62 7.88 17.00
CA HIS A 141 0.73 6.43 17.10
C HIS A 141 2.20 5.99 17.08
N MET A 142 2.58 5.14 18.03
CA MET A 142 3.93 4.57 18.12
C MET A 142 4.12 3.46 17.08
N CYS A 143 4.77 3.80 15.98
CA CYS A 143 4.95 2.91 14.85
C CYS A 143 6.30 2.18 14.90
N MET A 144 6.28 0.86 14.73
CA MET A 144 7.49 0.04 14.62
C MET A 144 7.92 -0.09 13.16
N LYS A 145 9.23 -0.09 12.92
CA LYS A 145 9.80 -0.28 11.58
C LYS A 145 9.78 -1.76 11.20
N ALA A 146 9.44 -2.05 9.95
CA ALA A 146 9.61 -3.34 9.32
C ALA A 146 10.23 -3.18 7.93
N VAL A 147 11.04 -4.14 7.51
CA VAL A 147 11.67 -4.15 6.18
C VAL A 147 11.28 -5.39 5.40
N SER A 148 11.07 -5.25 4.11
CA SER A 148 10.82 -6.33 3.14
C SER A 148 11.51 -6.00 1.82
N GLU A 149 11.61 -6.99 0.95
CA GLU A 149 12.13 -6.84 -0.40
C GLU A 149 11.11 -7.38 -1.40
N ASP A 150 10.83 -6.62 -2.45
CA ASP A 150 10.00 -7.08 -3.56
C ASP A 150 10.85 -7.97 -4.49
N PRO A 151 10.54 -9.28 -4.60
CA PRO A 151 11.33 -10.21 -5.41
C PRO A 151 11.17 -9.99 -6.92
N VAL A 152 10.14 -9.27 -7.36
CA VAL A 152 9.85 -9.01 -8.78
C VAL A 152 10.47 -7.69 -9.22
N LYS A 153 10.29 -6.63 -8.43
CA LYS A 153 10.85 -5.30 -8.74
C LYS A 153 12.26 -5.07 -8.19
N GLY A 154 12.74 -5.92 -7.27
CA GLY A 154 14.02 -5.72 -6.57
C GLY A 154 14.02 -4.48 -5.67
N GLN A 155 12.85 -4.07 -5.19
CA GLN A 155 12.67 -2.87 -4.39
C GLN A 155 12.81 -3.20 -2.90
N LYS A 156 13.61 -2.39 -2.18
CA LYS A 156 13.67 -2.43 -0.72
C LYS A 156 12.52 -1.59 -0.16
N ILE A 157 11.68 -2.22 0.64
CA ILE A 157 10.50 -1.60 1.25
C ILE A 157 10.74 -1.45 2.75
N THR A 158 10.59 -0.24 3.26
CA THR A 158 10.64 0.07 4.69
C THR A 158 9.29 0.58 5.14
N ALA A 159 8.54 -0.20 5.93
CA ALA A 159 7.23 0.16 6.44
C ALA A 159 7.28 0.55 7.93
N TRP A 160 6.34 1.39 8.35
CA TRP A 160 6.10 1.79 9.74
C TRP A 160 4.66 1.46 10.10
N PHE A 161 4.47 0.56 11.06
CA PHE A 161 3.15 0.05 11.43
C PHE A 161 2.79 0.33 12.90
N ALA A 162 1.53 0.67 13.13
CA ALA A 162 0.97 1.02 14.43
C ALA A 162 0.25 -0.20 15.03
N SER A 163 0.80 -0.78 16.11
CA SER A 163 0.26 -2.00 16.74
C SER A 163 -0.97 -1.76 17.63
N ASP A 164 -1.20 -0.51 18.01
CA ASP A 164 -2.39 -0.06 18.74
C ASP A 164 -3.64 0.02 17.84
N ILE A 165 -3.46 0.03 16.52
CA ILE A 165 -4.51 -0.19 15.52
C ILE A 165 -4.32 -1.60 14.94
N PRO A 166 -4.89 -2.67 15.55
CA PRO A 166 -4.66 -4.07 15.18
C PRO A 166 -5.39 -4.48 13.88
N VAL A 167 -5.20 -3.72 12.81
CA VAL A 167 -5.72 -3.99 11.46
C VAL A 167 -4.52 -4.29 10.56
N PRO A 168 -4.29 -5.55 10.15
CA PRO A 168 -3.04 -5.99 9.49
C PRO A 168 -3.00 -5.64 8.00
N ILE A 169 -3.35 -4.40 7.68
CA ILE A 169 -3.49 -3.89 6.32
C ILE A 169 -2.68 -2.60 6.16
N GLY A 170 -2.57 -2.13 4.93
CA GLY A 170 -1.86 -0.91 4.62
C GLY A 170 -2.18 -0.45 3.20
N PRO A 171 -1.56 0.66 2.79
CA PRO A 171 -1.63 1.13 1.42
C PRO A 171 -1.02 0.11 0.44
N GLU A 172 -1.61 0.06 -0.76
CA GLU A 172 -1.14 -0.76 -1.88
C GLU A 172 -1.03 -2.26 -1.57
N GLU A 173 0.15 -2.84 -1.76
CA GLU A 173 0.45 -4.25 -1.53
C GLU A 173 1.10 -4.49 -0.15
N GLN A 174 1.13 -3.46 0.70
CA GLN A 174 1.77 -3.54 2.01
C GLN A 174 0.72 -3.97 3.04
N PHE A 175 0.80 -5.23 3.47
CA PHE A 175 -0.10 -5.82 4.47
C PHE A 175 0.58 -6.96 5.24
N GLY A 176 -0.10 -7.51 6.26
CA GLY A 176 0.38 -8.68 7.02
C GLY A 176 1.30 -8.37 8.20
N LEU A 177 1.48 -7.10 8.56
CA LEU A 177 2.09 -6.68 9.83
C LEU A 177 1.04 -6.73 10.95
N PRO A 178 1.42 -6.85 12.23
CA PRO A 178 0.48 -6.98 13.35
C PRO A 178 -0.22 -5.65 13.73
N GLY A 179 -0.37 -4.76 12.77
CA GLY A 179 -0.97 -3.43 12.93
C GLY A 179 -1.07 -2.70 11.60
N LEU A 180 -1.76 -1.55 11.62
CA LEU A 180 -2.01 -0.75 10.43
C LEU A 180 -0.72 -0.07 9.97
N ILE A 181 -0.39 -0.20 8.69
CA ILE A 181 0.77 0.49 8.12
C ILE A 181 0.41 1.96 7.89
N LEU A 182 1.07 2.86 8.63
CA LEU A 182 0.84 4.30 8.53
C LEU A 182 1.82 4.98 7.58
N ALA A 183 2.98 4.38 7.33
CA ALA A 183 3.89 4.86 6.31
C ALA A 183 4.69 3.73 5.68
N TYR A 184 5.13 3.90 4.44
CA TYR A 184 6.20 3.10 3.86
C TYR A 184 7.05 3.93 2.90
N ASP A 185 8.27 3.46 2.73
CA ASP A 185 9.29 4.02 1.88
C ASP A 185 9.81 2.93 0.94
N ILE A 186 10.01 3.28 -0.33
CA ILE A 186 10.68 2.42 -1.30
C ILE A 186 12.03 3.03 -1.67
N ASN A 187 13.06 2.18 -1.62
CA ASN A 187 14.42 2.46 -2.06
C ASN A 187 15.01 3.75 -1.46
N ASP A 188 14.79 3.97 -0.17
CA ASP A 188 15.37 5.05 0.62
C ASP A 188 15.00 6.44 0.04
N GLY A 189 13.69 6.63 -0.19
CA GLY A 189 13.08 7.92 -0.53
C GLY A 189 12.73 8.13 -1.99
N MET A 190 12.68 7.07 -2.81
CA MET A 190 12.18 7.15 -4.20
C MET A 190 10.66 7.26 -4.25
N LEU A 191 9.99 6.53 -3.37
CA LEU A 191 8.57 6.66 -3.08
C LEU A 191 8.39 6.72 -1.57
N ILE A 192 7.64 7.71 -1.10
CA ILE A 192 7.28 7.86 0.30
C ILE A 192 5.76 7.94 0.35
N VAL A 193 5.15 7.08 1.15
CA VAL A 193 3.71 7.14 1.44
C VAL A 193 3.54 7.27 2.94
N GLU A 194 2.77 8.26 3.36
CA GLU A 194 2.59 8.58 4.77
C GLU A 194 1.15 9.02 5.06
N ALA A 195 0.58 8.52 6.15
CA ALA A 195 -0.76 8.89 6.59
C ALA A 195 -0.81 10.38 6.98
N GLU A 196 -1.77 11.10 6.44
CA GLU A 196 -2.06 12.50 6.80
C GLU A 196 -3.19 12.61 7.81
N LYS A 197 -4.15 11.69 7.74
CA LYS A 197 -5.37 11.73 8.55
C LYS A 197 -5.90 10.33 8.76
N ILE A 198 -6.32 10.04 9.99
CA ILE A 198 -7.02 8.81 10.37
C ILE A 198 -8.36 9.21 10.97
N THR A 199 -9.43 8.58 10.50
CA THR A 199 -10.79 8.77 11.02
C THR A 199 -11.33 7.40 11.42
N PHE A 200 -11.73 7.23 12.69
CA PHE A 200 -12.37 6.00 13.16
C PHE A 200 -13.89 6.13 13.10
N GLY A 201 -14.56 5.01 12.84
CA GLY A 201 -16.00 4.94 12.60
C GLY A 201 -16.33 4.65 11.14
N GLU A 202 -17.63 4.44 10.86
CA GLU A 202 -18.08 4.20 9.50
C GLU A 202 -17.80 5.43 8.62
N PRO A 203 -17.20 5.25 7.43
CA PRO A 203 -16.91 6.37 6.56
C PRO A 203 -18.21 6.97 6.01
N GLU A 204 -18.26 8.30 5.91
CA GLU A 204 -19.44 9.02 5.38
C GLU A 204 -19.80 8.59 3.95
N LYS A 205 -18.78 8.25 3.15
CA LYS A 205 -18.92 7.77 1.78
C LYS A 205 -18.12 6.48 1.59
N ILE A 206 -18.82 5.36 1.53
CA ILE A 206 -18.22 4.05 1.25
C ILE A 206 -17.74 4.01 -0.21
N ILE A 207 -16.49 3.65 -0.42
CA ILE A 207 -15.94 3.40 -1.75
C ILE A 207 -16.66 2.17 -2.34
N THR A 208 -17.24 2.34 -3.53
CA THR A 208 -17.92 1.26 -4.24
C THR A 208 -17.19 0.94 -5.52
N LEU A 209 -17.00 -0.37 -5.75
CA LEU A 209 -16.33 -0.89 -6.92
C LEU A 209 -17.29 -0.90 -8.11
N PRO A 210 -16.82 -0.64 -9.34
CA PRO A 210 -17.67 -0.72 -10.52
C PRO A 210 -18.19 -2.15 -10.70
N LYS A 211 -19.52 -2.30 -10.87
CA LYS A 211 -20.19 -3.60 -11.07
C LYS A 211 -19.70 -4.34 -12.32
N LYS A 212 -19.20 -3.62 -13.31
CA LYS A 212 -18.60 -4.17 -14.54
C LYS A 212 -17.22 -3.56 -14.71
N MET A 213 -16.20 -4.36 -14.46
CA MET A 213 -14.80 -4.00 -14.70
C MET A 213 -14.46 -4.31 -16.15
N LYS A 214 -13.94 -3.33 -16.89
CA LYS A 214 -13.44 -3.54 -18.25
C LYS A 214 -11.93 -3.65 -18.18
N GLY A 215 -11.36 -4.77 -18.61
CA GLY A 215 -9.92 -4.97 -18.59
C GLY A 215 -9.56 -6.41 -18.85
N LYS A 216 -8.27 -6.68 -18.97
CA LYS A 216 -7.77 -8.05 -19.08
C LYS A 216 -7.81 -8.71 -17.71
N GLU A 217 -8.66 -9.71 -17.55
CA GLU A 217 -8.67 -10.55 -16.35
C GLU A 217 -7.43 -11.45 -16.33
N VAL A 218 -6.72 -11.44 -15.20
CA VAL A 218 -5.53 -12.27 -14.97
C VAL A 218 -5.49 -12.70 -13.51
N SER A 219 -4.86 -13.84 -13.23
CA SER A 219 -4.52 -14.24 -11.87
C SER A 219 -3.35 -13.42 -11.31
N GLY A 220 -3.20 -13.41 -9.99
CA GLY A 220 -2.07 -12.76 -9.31
C GLY A 220 -0.71 -13.25 -9.80
N ASN A 221 -0.55 -14.56 -10.01
CA ASN A 221 0.71 -15.14 -10.49
C ASN A 221 1.00 -14.75 -11.94
N GLU A 222 0.01 -14.83 -12.82
CA GLU A 222 0.16 -14.40 -14.21
C GLU A 222 0.49 -12.91 -14.31
N TYR A 223 -0.11 -12.09 -13.43
CA TYR A 223 0.21 -10.67 -13.37
C TYR A 223 1.68 -10.44 -12.97
N GLN A 224 2.19 -11.15 -11.95
CA GLN A 224 3.60 -11.05 -11.55
C GLN A 224 4.56 -11.47 -12.69
N ASP A 225 4.22 -12.52 -13.45
CA ASP A 225 5.01 -12.94 -14.61
C ASP A 225 5.02 -11.87 -15.72
N LEU A 226 3.88 -11.22 -15.97
CA LEU A 226 3.79 -10.11 -16.91
C LEU A 226 4.66 -8.91 -16.47
N VAL A 227 4.60 -8.54 -15.19
CA VAL A 227 5.42 -7.46 -14.61
C VAL A 227 6.90 -7.80 -14.75
N LYS A 228 7.31 -9.00 -14.36
CA LYS A 228 8.70 -9.47 -14.47
C LYS A 228 9.22 -9.39 -15.91
N LYS A 229 8.42 -9.89 -16.88
CA LYS A 229 8.77 -9.85 -18.31
C LYS A 229 8.86 -8.42 -18.83
N PHE A 230 7.95 -7.54 -18.41
CA PHE A 230 7.96 -6.13 -18.79
C PHE A 230 9.22 -5.43 -18.28
N ILE A 231 9.55 -5.59 -16.99
CA ILE A 231 10.77 -5.02 -16.39
C ILE A 231 12.02 -5.51 -17.13
N GLN A 232 12.12 -6.83 -17.38
CA GLN A 232 13.25 -7.41 -18.11
C GLN A 232 13.40 -6.80 -19.52
N THR A 233 12.29 -6.71 -20.26
CA THR A 233 12.29 -6.16 -21.64
C THR A 233 12.63 -4.66 -21.65
N SER A 234 12.14 -3.91 -20.67
CA SER A 234 12.48 -2.50 -20.51
C SER A 234 13.95 -2.29 -20.18
N ILE A 235 14.54 -3.12 -19.30
CA ILE A 235 15.97 -3.07 -18.99
C ILE A 235 16.80 -3.36 -20.25
N GLU A 236 16.49 -4.42 -21.00
CA GLU A 236 17.19 -4.78 -22.24
C GLU A 236 17.11 -3.68 -23.30
N SER A 237 15.95 -3.03 -23.43
CA SER A 237 15.73 -1.91 -24.35
C SER A 237 16.20 -0.56 -23.81
N LYS A 238 16.82 -0.53 -22.61
CA LYS A 238 17.26 0.69 -21.90
C LYS A 238 16.14 1.70 -21.70
N GLN A 239 14.91 1.20 -21.54
CA GLN A 239 13.72 2.00 -21.25
C GLN A 239 13.42 2.03 -19.75
N ALA A 240 12.85 3.15 -19.35
CA ALA A 240 12.37 3.40 -18.00
C ALA A 240 11.06 2.64 -17.74
N TRP A 241 11.14 1.46 -17.13
CA TRP A 241 9.97 0.61 -16.83
C TRP A 241 8.97 1.28 -15.88
N MET A 242 9.40 2.23 -15.05
CA MET A 242 8.55 2.91 -14.06
C MET A 242 7.42 3.75 -14.67
N TRP A 243 7.45 4.04 -15.97
CA TRP A 243 6.33 4.71 -16.64
C TRP A 243 5.20 3.77 -17.02
N GLY A 244 5.52 2.47 -17.14
CA GLY A 244 4.52 1.44 -17.42
C GLY A 244 4.00 0.76 -16.16
N LEU A 245 4.63 0.99 -15.01
CA LEU A 245 4.25 0.32 -13.78
C LEU A 245 4.12 1.32 -12.64
N ARG A 246 3.10 1.13 -11.81
CA ARG A 246 3.00 1.80 -10.53
C ARG A 246 4.20 1.41 -9.70
N TYR A 247 4.94 2.43 -9.26
CA TYR A 247 6.27 2.26 -8.67
C TYR A 247 6.21 1.40 -7.42
#